data_AF-A0A8X6S7I0-F1
#
_entry.id   AF-A0A8X6S7I0-F1
#
_cell.length_a   1.000
_cell.length_b   1.000
_cell.length_c   1.000
_cell.angle_alpha   90.00
_cell.angle_beta   90.00
_cell.angle_gamma   90.00
#
_symmetry.space_group_name_H-M   'P 1'
#
loop_
_entity.id
_entity.type
_entity.pdbx_description
1 polymer ?
#
loop_
_entity_poly.entity_id
_entity_poly.type
_entity_poly.pdbx_seq_one_letter_code
_entity_poly.pdbx_strand_id
1 'polypeptide(L)'
;MNRGKKLSDGKSISGKNRLTDKFIDTITTYYGNAIRQNNSSVSDMRQAIWAIYCHYRSTDEEPMHHLCPIGDTSWCKYQKAVATNSVSLFKHKNIVPIAVMDEIKPIIAELSAPKLLKKCVGGKTQNANESFNSTVWKYCPKTSGSSKNIVDIAVNEAIVMFNEGMTGRIKIMKALGFKIGHFTVTSVFKANYARIKNAEIKSKSYTLEARRASRMRKKKKATNEHFAELEGPTYEAGSF
;
A
#
# COMPACT_ATOMS: atom_id res chain seq x y z
N MET A 1 19.94 6.01 -11.00
CA MET A 1 19.63 5.04 -12.06
C MET A 1 20.71 5.15 -13.13
N ASN A 2 21.45 4.06 -13.38
CA ASN A 2 22.50 4.02 -14.40
C ASN A 2 21.88 4.16 -15.80
N ARG A 3 21.87 5.39 -16.33
CA ARG A 3 21.52 5.65 -17.73
C ARG A 3 22.59 4.98 -18.60
N GLY A 4 22.26 3.87 -19.24
CA GLY A 4 23.14 3.18 -20.18
C GLY A 4 23.37 1.67 -19.92
N LYS A 5 22.96 1.12 -18.76
CA LYS A 5 23.09 -0.33 -18.55
C LYS A 5 22.17 -1.08 -19.52
N LYS A 6 22.79 -1.86 -20.42
CA LYS A 6 22.09 -2.83 -21.26
C LYS A 6 21.89 -4.13 -20.48
N LEU A 7 20.76 -4.77 -20.70
CA LEU A 7 20.47 -6.09 -20.14
C LEU A 7 21.08 -7.18 -21.02
N SER A 8 20.93 -8.44 -20.60
CA SER A 8 21.45 -9.61 -21.34
C SER A 8 20.96 -9.70 -22.78
N ASP A 9 19.83 -9.07 -23.11
CA ASP A 9 19.27 -8.97 -24.46
C ASP A 9 19.72 -7.72 -25.25
N GLY A 10 20.75 -7.01 -24.77
CA GLY A 10 21.31 -5.81 -25.42
C GLY A 10 20.41 -4.57 -25.38
N LYS A 11 19.28 -4.62 -24.67
CA LYS A 11 18.29 -3.53 -24.60
C LYS A 11 18.28 -2.87 -23.21
N SER A 12 17.75 -1.65 -23.14
CA SER A 12 17.58 -0.92 -21.87
C SER A 12 16.51 -1.58 -20.99
N ILE A 13 16.50 -1.31 -19.69
CA ILE A 13 15.45 -1.82 -18.79
C ILE A 13 14.06 -1.21 -19.09
N SER A 14 14.02 0.05 -19.49
CA SER A 14 12.81 0.78 -19.87
C SER A 14 12.54 0.71 -21.38
N GLY A 15 11.28 0.98 -21.76
CA GLY A 15 10.83 1.03 -23.14
C GLY A 15 9.49 0.30 -23.35
N LYS A 16 8.95 0.37 -24.58
CA LYS A 16 7.72 -0.34 -24.97
C LYS A 16 7.90 -1.85 -24.74
N ASN A 17 6.91 -2.50 -24.14
CA ASN A 17 6.91 -3.93 -23.78
C ASN A 17 8.08 -4.33 -22.87
N ARG A 18 8.50 -3.43 -21.95
CA ARG A 18 9.52 -3.73 -20.93
C ARG A 18 9.01 -3.27 -19.55
N LEU A 19 9.91 -2.81 -18.68
CA LEU A 19 9.51 -2.20 -17.41
C LEU A 19 8.87 -0.84 -17.69
N THR A 20 7.54 -0.82 -17.70
CA THR A 20 6.71 0.38 -17.88
C THR A 20 6.04 0.76 -16.56
N ASP A 21 5.67 2.04 -16.38
CA ASP A 21 4.97 2.49 -15.18
C ASP A 21 3.68 1.69 -14.93
N LYS A 22 2.91 1.42 -15.99
CA LYS A 22 1.72 0.56 -15.91
C LYS A 22 2.02 -0.85 -15.38
N PHE A 23 3.15 -1.43 -15.78
CA PHE A 23 3.58 -2.74 -15.29
C PHE A 23 4.00 -2.67 -13.81
N ILE A 24 4.74 -1.62 -13.42
CA ILE A 24 5.11 -1.35 -12.04
C ILE A 24 3.86 -1.22 -11.15
N ASP A 25 2.87 -0.44 -11.58
CA ASP A 25 1.59 -0.27 -10.87
C ASP A 25 0.84 -1.60 -10.69
N THR A 26 0.87 -2.43 -11.74
CA THR A 26 0.24 -3.75 -11.74
C THR A 26 0.89 -4.68 -10.73
N ILE A 27 2.23 -4.83 -10.78
CA ILE A 27 2.97 -5.66 -9.81
C ILE A 27 2.78 -5.12 -8.39
N THR A 28 2.86 -3.81 -8.19
CA THR A 28 2.68 -3.18 -6.86
C THR A 28 1.29 -3.49 -6.29
N THR A 29 0.27 -3.44 -7.14
CA THR A 29 -1.11 -3.81 -6.75
C THR A 29 -1.20 -5.28 -6.34
N TYR A 30 -0.60 -6.18 -7.11
CA TYR A 30 -0.60 -7.61 -6.82
C TYR A 30 0.21 -7.96 -5.57
N TYR A 31 1.38 -7.35 -5.38
CA TYR A 31 2.18 -7.49 -4.17
C TYR A 31 1.36 -7.11 -2.92
N GLY A 32 0.68 -5.96 -2.98
CA GLY A 32 -0.20 -5.54 -1.89
C GLY A 32 -1.37 -6.51 -1.65
N ASN A 33 -1.92 -7.11 -2.71
CA ASN A 33 -2.99 -8.12 -2.58
C ASN A 33 -2.47 -9.42 -1.95
N ALA A 34 -1.30 -9.91 -2.38
CA ALA A 34 -0.66 -11.10 -1.83
C ALA A 34 -0.45 -10.97 -0.31
N ILE A 35 -0.01 -9.80 0.17
CA ILE A 35 0.10 -9.53 1.60
C ILE A 35 -1.27 -9.53 2.28
N ARG A 36 -2.25 -8.80 1.73
CA ARG A 36 -3.56 -8.62 2.39
C ARG A 36 -4.37 -9.91 2.47
N GLN A 37 -4.29 -10.77 1.46
CA GLN A 37 -5.02 -12.04 1.40
C GLN A 37 -4.40 -13.11 2.28
N ASN A 38 -3.10 -13.01 2.58
CA ASN A 38 -2.35 -14.01 3.35
C ASN A 38 -1.80 -13.43 4.66
N ASN A 39 -2.48 -12.43 5.22
CA ASN A 39 -1.93 -11.58 6.29
C ASN A 39 -1.69 -12.29 7.64
N SER A 40 -2.13 -13.54 7.77
CA SER A 40 -1.91 -14.40 8.94
C SER A 40 -0.66 -15.27 8.82
N SER A 41 -0.06 -15.40 7.63
CA SER A 41 1.04 -16.35 7.36
C SER A 41 2.15 -15.72 6.52
N VAL A 42 3.35 -15.64 7.10
CA VAL A 42 4.56 -15.18 6.38
C VAL A 42 4.91 -16.11 5.23
N SER A 43 4.71 -17.42 5.41
CA SER A 43 4.97 -18.41 4.36
C SER A 43 4.05 -18.19 3.16
N ASP A 44 2.75 -18.00 3.41
CA ASP A 44 1.75 -17.87 2.35
C ASP A 44 1.90 -16.52 1.63
N MET A 45 2.24 -15.44 2.36
CA MET A 45 2.63 -14.17 1.75
C MET A 45 3.82 -14.35 0.80
N ARG A 46 4.88 -15.03 1.26
CA ARG A 46 6.07 -15.29 0.45
C ARG A 46 5.72 -16.09 -0.79
N GLN A 47 4.97 -17.18 -0.66
CA GLN A 47 4.54 -18.02 -1.77
C GLN A 47 3.72 -17.23 -2.79
N ALA A 48 2.74 -16.44 -2.33
CA ALA A 48 1.90 -15.62 -3.20
C ALA A 48 2.71 -14.52 -3.92
N ILE A 49 3.70 -13.90 -3.26
CA ILE A 49 4.58 -12.91 -3.88
C ILE A 49 5.45 -13.57 -4.97
N TRP A 50 6.03 -14.73 -4.69
CA TRP A 50 6.82 -15.46 -5.69
C TRP A 50 5.97 -15.97 -6.86
N ALA A 51 4.72 -16.36 -6.61
CA ALA A 51 3.79 -16.72 -7.69
C ALA A 51 3.61 -15.59 -8.71
N ILE A 52 3.57 -14.33 -8.27
CA ILE A 52 3.50 -13.16 -9.18
C ILE A 52 4.73 -13.12 -10.11
N TYR A 53 5.93 -13.28 -9.56
CA TYR A 53 7.16 -13.31 -10.35
C TYR A 53 7.13 -14.45 -11.37
N CYS A 54 6.81 -15.65 -10.90
CA CYS A 54 6.76 -16.83 -11.75
C CYS A 54 5.73 -16.66 -12.88
N HIS A 55 4.57 -16.07 -12.61
CA HIS A 55 3.56 -15.77 -13.62
C HIS A 55 4.07 -14.92 -14.78
N TYR A 56 4.85 -13.88 -14.48
CA TYR A 56 5.37 -12.97 -15.51
C TYR A 56 6.65 -13.48 -16.19
N ARG A 57 7.35 -14.42 -15.56
CA ARG A 57 8.55 -15.07 -16.10
C ARG A 57 8.26 -16.36 -16.87
N SER A 58 7.11 -16.98 -16.65
CA SER A 58 6.66 -18.24 -17.25
C SER A 58 6.46 -18.14 -18.76
N THR A 59 7.05 -19.01 -19.57
CA THR A 59 6.81 -19.10 -21.02
C THR A 59 6.05 -20.37 -21.39
N ASP A 60 5.71 -20.55 -22.67
CA ASP A 60 5.12 -21.81 -23.15
C ASP A 60 6.12 -22.97 -23.04
N GLU A 61 7.40 -22.70 -23.25
CA GLU A 61 8.50 -23.67 -23.15
C GLU A 61 8.91 -23.93 -21.69
N GLU A 62 8.83 -22.92 -20.84
CA GLU A 62 9.17 -22.98 -19.42
C GLU A 62 8.00 -22.49 -18.53
N PRO A 63 6.95 -23.30 -18.37
CA PRO A 63 5.78 -22.93 -17.56
C PRO A 63 6.10 -22.96 -16.06
N MET A 64 5.96 -21.82 -15.38
CA MET A 64 6.33 -21.65 -13.96
C MET A 64 5.10 -21.46 -13.04
N HIS A 65 4.13 -22.37 -13.07
CA HIS A 65 2.88 -22.21 -12.28
C HIS A 65 2.83 -23.03 -10.98
N HIS A 66 3.97 -23.57 -10.53
CA HIS A 66 4.06 -24.48 -9.38
C HIS A 66 3.66 -23.84 -8.03
N LEU A 67 3.71 -22.51 -7.90
CA LEU A 67 3.28 -21.80 -6.69
C LEU A 67 1.80 -21.38 -6.72
N CYS A 68 1.11 -21.68 -7.81
CA CYS A 68 -0.30 -21.35 -7.96
C CYS A 68 -1.18 -22.47 -7.41
N PRO A 69 -2.39 -22.17 -6.92
CA PRO A 69 -3.35 -23.19 -6.56
C PRO A 69 -3.63 -24.11 -7.76
N ILE A 70 -3.72 -25.41 -7.51
CA ILE A 70 -4.03 -26.43 -8.51
C ILE A 70 -5.55 -26.56 -8.62
N GLY A 71 -6.06 -26.91 -9.80
CA GLY A 71 -7.47 -27.23 -10.02
C GLY A 71 -8.21 -26.22 -10.91
N ASP A 72 -9.43 -26.60 -11.28
CA ASP A 72 -10.34 -25.84 -12.13
C ASP A 72 -10.91 -24.58 -11.46
N THR A 73 -10.90 -24.52 -10.14
CA THR A 73 -11.25 -23.34 -9.34
C THR A 73 -10.09 -22.37 -9.15
N SER A 74 -8.88 -22.72 -9.64
CA SER A 74 -7.70 -21.87 -9.51
C SER A 74 -7.89 -20.52 -10.18
N TRP A 75 -7.37 -19.45 -9.59
CA TRP A 75 -7.31 -18.16 -10.27
C TRP A 75 -6.25 -18.16 -11.40
N CYS A 76 -5.31 -19.11 -11.39
CA CYS A 76 -4.30 -19.27 -12.43
C CYS A 76 -4.90 -19.98 -13.65
N LYS A 77 -4.89 -19.27 -14.79
CA LYS A 77 -5.44 -19.78 -16.06
C LYS A 77 -4.69 -21.00 -16.59
N TYR A 78 -3.38 -21.09 -16.35
CA TYR A 78 -2.60 -22.26 -16.74
C TYR A 78 -3.00 -23.48 -15.91
N GLN A 79 -3.09 -23.35 -14.57
CA GLN A 79 -3.52 -24.45 -13.70
C GLN A 79 -4.95 -24.91 -13.98
N LYS A 80 -5.83 -23.98 -14.36
CA LYS A 80 -7.16 -24.32 -14.89
C LYS A 80 -7.07 -25.17 -16.16
N ALA A 81 -6.25 -24.75 -17.12
CA ALA A 81 -6.07 -25.48 -18.36
C ALA A 81 -5.48 -26.88 -18.12
N VAL A 82 -4.57 -27.03 -17.14
CA VAL A 82 -4.06 -28.34 -16.67
C VAL A 82 -5.21 -29.19 -16.13
N ALA A 83 -6.02 -28.64 -15.22
CA ALA A 83 -7.14 -29.37 -14.63
C ALA A 83 -8.23 -29.77 -15.65
N THR A 84 -8.44 -28.96 -16.70
CA THR A 84 -9.43 -29.22 -17.75
C THR A 84 -8.86 -29.92 -18.99
N ASN A 85 -7.61 -30.40 -18.94
CA ASN A 85 -6.91 -31.02 -20.07
C ASN A 85 -6.88 -30.16 -21.36
N SER A 86 -6.82 -28.84 -21.22
CA SER A 86 -6.81 -27.86 -22.32
C SER A 86 -5.50 -27.05 -22.40
N VAL A 87 -4.41 -27.55 -21.81
CA VAL A 87 -3.08 -26.91 -21.80
C VAL A 87 -2.55 -26.60 -23.19
N SER A 88 -2.83 -27.47 -24.18
CA SER A 88 -2.42 -27.28 -25.58
C SER A 88 -3.01 -26.01 -26.21
N LEU A 89 -4.16 -25.54 -25.73
CA LEU A 89 -4.82 -24.31 -26.18
C LEU A 89 -4.35 -23.08 -25.41
N PHE A 90 -3.64 -23.27 -24.29
CA PHE A 90 -3.14 -22.18 -23.48
C PHE A 90 -1.90 -21.54 -24.13
N LYS A 91 -1.87 -20.22 -24.17
CA LYS A 91 -0.73 -19.44 -24.63
C LYS A 91 -0.37 -18.35 -23.64
N HIS A 92 0.91 -18.32 -23.25
CA HIS A 92 1.43 -17.27 -22.38
C HIS A 92 1.44 -15.94 -23.12
N LYS A 93 0.68 -14.98 -22.59
CA LYS A 93 0.72 -13.58 -23.05
C LYS A 93 1.81 -12.86 -22.27
N ASN A 94 3.07 -13.21 -22.50
CA ASN A 94 4.18 -12.56 -21.81
C ASN A 94 4.39 -11.16 -22.38
N ILE A 95 4.14 -10.17 -21.54
CA ILE A 95 4.28 -8.75 -21.89
C ILE A 95 5.72 -8.28 -21.67
N VAL A 96 6.52 -9.01 -20.87
CA VAL A 96 7.81 -8.55 -20.36
C VAL A 96 8.93 -9.56 -20.67
N PRO A 97 10.05 -9.12 -21.27
CA PRO A 97 11.19 -9.97 -21.58
C PRO A 97 11.84 -10.62 -20.35
N ILE A 98 12.38 -11.83 -20.53
CA ILE A 98 13.12 -12.56 -19.49
C ILE A 98 14.24 -11.70 -18.88
N ALA A 99 15.01 -11.00 -19.71
CA ALA A 99 16.09 -10.12 -19.27
C ALA A 99 15.63 -9.03 -18.27
N VAL A 100 14.39 -8.53 -18.40
CA VAL A 100 13.81 -7.57 -17.45
C VAL A 100 13.37 -8.27 -16.17
N MET A 101 12.77 -9.46 -16.29
CA MET A 101 12.36 -10.25 -15.13
C MET A 101 13.56 -10.66 -14.27
N ASP A 102 14.69 -11.03 -14.88
CA ASP A 102 15.91 -11.39 -14.15
C ASP A 102 16.45 -10.23 -13.29
N GLU A 103 16.32 -8.98 -13.75
CA GLU A 103 16.67 -7.79 -12.95
C GLU A 103 15.64 -7.51 -11.84
N ILE A 104 14.37 -7.90 -12.02
CA ILE A 104 13.31 -7.76 -11.01
C ILE A 104 13.43 -8.83 -9.91
N LYS A 105 13.95 -10.02 -10.24
CA LYS A 105 14.11 -11.16 -9.32
C LYS A 105 14.75 -10.80 -7.97
N PRO A 106 15.90 -10.10 -7.90
CA PRO A 106 16.50 -9.72 -6.62
C PRO A 106 15.59 -8.78 -5.80
N ILE A 107 14.83 -7.90 -6.45
CA ILE A 107 13.87 -7.01 -5.77
C ILE A 107 12.73 -7.83 -5.16
N ILE A 108 12.20 -8.81 -5.90
CA ILE A 108 11.18 -9.72 -5.37
C ILE A 108 11.73 -10.55 -4.21
N ALA A 109 12.99 -11.00 -4.28
CA ALA A 109 13.62 -11.72 -3.19
C ALA A 109 13.73 -10.86 -1.91
N GLU A 110 14.11 -9.59 -2.04
CA GLU A 110 14.16 -8.65 -0.92
C GLU A 110 12.76 -8.35 -0.36
N LEU A 111 11.79 -8.07 -1.23
CA LEU A 111 10.41 -7.79 -0.86
C LEU A 111 9.68 -9.02 -0.26
N SER A 112 10.18 -10.22 -0.51
CA SER A 112 9.66 -11.47 0.06
C SER A 112 10.46 -11.97 1.28
N ALA A 113 11.41 -11.17 1.77
CA ALA A 113 12.24 -11.54 2.92
C ALA A 113 11.37 -11.74 4.19
N PRO A 114 11.52 -12.86 4.92
CA PRO A 114 10.71 -13.13 6.11
C PRO A 114 10.76 -12.02 7.16
N LYS A 115 11.92 -11.37 7.35
CA LYS A 115 12.11 -10.24 8.27
C LYS A 115 11.22 -9.05 7.93
N LEU A 116 11.02 -8.79 6.63
CA LEU A 116 10.12 -7.74 6.14
C LEU A 116 8.66 -8.18 6.32
N LEU A 117 8.31 -9.36 5.81
CA LEU A 117 6.94 -9.88 5.82
C LEU A 117 6.37 -10.09 7.23
N LYS A 118 7.21 -10.41 8.23
CA LYS A 118 6.79 -10.49 9.64
C LYS A 118 6.17 -9.18 10.14
N LYS A 119 6.60 -8.03 9.61
CA LYS A 119 6.02 -6.71 9.93
C LYS A 119 4.68 -6.46 9.25
N CYS A 120 4.37 -7.21 8.19
CA CYS A 120 3.12 -7.12 7.44
C CYS A 120 2.02 -8.04 7.99
N VAL A 121 2.33 -8.90 8.96
CA VAL A 121 1.35 -9.75 9.65
C VAL A 121 0.25 -8.91 10.28
N GLY A 122 -1.00 -9.34 10.12
CA GLY A 122 -2.19 -8.59 10.50
C GLY A 122 -2.58 -7.49 9.51
N GLY A 123 -1.96 -7.44 8.33
CA GLY A 123 -2.35 -6.53 7.24
C GLY A 123 -2.07 -5.06 7.53
N LYS A 124 -1.18 -4.79 8.50
CA LYS A 124 -0.79 -3.42 8.87
C LYS A 124 0.04 -2.83 7.74
N THR A 125 -0.35 -1.64 7.27
CA THR A 125 0.42 -0.90 6.26
C THR A 125 1.55 -0.13 6.95
N GLN A 126 2.59 0.26 6.18
CA GLN A 126 3.72 1.10 6.61
C GLN A 126 3.33 2.48 7.19
N ASN A 127 2.02 2.77 7.32
CA ASN A 127 1.45 4.03 7.78
C ASN A 127 1.92 4.43 9.20
N ALA A 128 2.46 3.52 10.02
CA ALA A 128 2.99 3.92 11.34
C ALA A 128 4.16 4.91 11.22
N ASN A 129 5.10 4.68 10.30
CA ASN A 129 6.26 5.57 10.11
C ASN A 129 5.84 6.89 9.46
N GLU A 130 4.94 6.83 8.48
CA GLU A 130 4.37 8.04 7.85
C GLU A 130 3.54 8.86 8.85
N SER A 131 2.76 8.20 9.71
CA SER A 131 2.00 8.84 10.78
C SER A 131 2.89 9.43 11.87
N PHE A 132 4.00 8.77 12.22
CA PHE A 132 4.98 9.31 13.16
C PHE A 132 5.65 10.56 12.59
N ASN A 133 6.17 10.47 11.36
CA ASN A 133 6.79 11.60 10.67
C ASN A 133 5.80 12.77 10.52
N SER A 134 4.53 12.50 10.19
CA SER A 134 3.48 13.52 10.17
C SER A 134 3.32 14.22 11.53
N THR A 135 3.50 13.49 12.63
CA THR A 135 3.42 14.04 13.99
C THR A 135 4.64 14.93 14.30
N VAL A 136 5.85 14.52 13.91
CA VAL A 136 7.06 15.35 14.01
C VAL A 136 6.88 16.66 13.24
N TRP A 137 6.41 16.59 12.00
CA TRP A 137 6.23 17.77 11.15
C TRP A 137 5.10 18.71 11.59
N LYS A 138 4.18 18.26 12.46
CA LYS A 138 3.23 19.17 13.12
C LYS A 138 3.89 20.05 14.17
N TYR A 139 4.91 19.55 14.85
CA TYR A 139 5.65 20.31 15.85
C TYR A 139 6.77 21.15 15.23
N CYS A 140 7.45 20.60 14.23
CA CYS A 140 8.54 21.27 13.53
C CYS A 140 8.30 21.20 12.01
N PRO A 141 7.53 22.14 11.43
CA PRO A 141 7.29 22.15 9.98
C PRO A 141 8.59 22.17 9.17
N LYS A 142 8.61 21.48 8.03
CA LYS A 142 9.80 21.45 7.16
C LYS A 142 10.16 22.82 6.58
N THR A 143 9.21 23.75 6.57
CA THR A 143 9.35 25.09 6.03
C THR A 143 9.95 26.09 7.02
N SER A 144 10.00 25.75 8.32
CA SER A 144 10.31 26.72 9.38
C SER A 144 11.79 26.81 9.78
N GLY A 145 12.73 26.34 8.94
CA GLY A 145 14.18 26.53 9.13
C GLY A 145 14.65 26.42 10.58
N SER A 146 14.38 25.29 11.25
CA SER A 146 14.55 25.17 12.70
C SER A 146 15.93 24.65 13.10
N SER A 147 16.44 25.11 14.25
CA SER A 147 17.72 24.65 14.79
C SER A 147 17.64 23.20 15.28
N LYS A 148 18.79 22.52 15.40
CA LYS A 148 18.86 21.14 15.88
C LYS A 148 18.13 20.92 17.21
N ASN A 149 18.31 21.83 18.18
CA ASN A 149 17.70 21.70 19.49
C ASN A 149 16.16 21.72 19.42
N ILE A 150 15.59 22.56 18.54
CA ILE A 150 14.13 22.62 18.33
C ILE A 150 13.64 21.32 17.69
N VAL A 151 14.38 20.80 16.70
CA VAL A 151 14.06 19.53 16.05
C VAL A 151 14.08 18.39 17.07
N ASP A 152 15.10 18.32 17.94
CA ASP A 152 15.22 17.28 18.95
C ASP A 152 14.05 17.33 19.95
N ILE A 153 13.66 18.52 20.41
CA ILE A 153 12.48 18.69 21.29
C ILE A 153 11.21 18.25 20.56
N ALA A 154 11.01 18.67 19.31
CA ALA A 154 9.84 18.31 18.51
C ALA A 154 9.74 16.79 18.28
N VAL A 155 10.88 16.11 18.07
CA VAL A 155 10.93 14.64 17.94
C VAL A 155 10.57 13.97 19.25
N ASN A 156 11.15 14.40 20.38
CA ASN A 156 10.81 13.85 21.70
C ASN A 156 9.32 14.03 22.04
N GLU A 157 8.77 15.21 21.74
CA GLU A 157 7.36 15.52 21.92
C GLU A 157 6.46 14.66 21.03
N ALA A 158 6.88 14.43 19.78
CA ALA A 158 6.19 13.53 18.87
C ALA A 158 6.20 12.08 19.35
N ILE A 159 7.30 11.60 19.92
CA ILE A 159 7.41 10.24 20.51
C ILE A 159 6.38 10.07 21.63
N VAL A 160 6.33 11.02 22.56
CA VAL A 160 5.38 10.99 23.68
C VAL A 160 3.95 10.98 23.16
N MET A 161 3.64 11.86 22.22
CA MET A 161 2.29 12.00 21.66
C MET A 161 1.87 10.82 20.77
N PHE A 162 2.82 10.15 20.11
CA PHE A 162 2.53 8.97 19.30
C PHE A 162 2.25 7.75 20.18
N ASN A 163 3.07 7.52 21.21
CA ASN A 163 3.00 6.35 22.06
C ASN A 163 1.94 6.46 23.17
N GLU A 164 1.92 7.58 23.89
CA GLU A 164 1.04 7.78 25.05
C GLU A 164 -0.09 8.78 24.77
N GLY A 165 0.02 9.58 23.72
CA GLY A 165 -0.91 10.67 23.47
C GLY A 165 -0.77 11.76 24.53
N MET A 166 -1.87 12.47 24.77
CA MET A 166 -1.85 13.67 25.61
C MET A 166 -1.60 13.36 27.11
N THR A 167 -1.81 12.12 27.54
CA THR A 167 -1.48 11.68 28.91
C THR A 167 0.02 11.66 29.17
N GLY A 168 0.84 11.44 28.14
CA GLY A 168 2.30 11.51 28.28
C GLY A 168 2.80 12.92 28.61
N ARG A 169 2.13 13.96 28.08
CA ARG A 169 2.42 15.36 28.43
C ARG A 169 2.23 15.66 29.90
N ILE A 170 1.26 15.02 30.57
CA ILE A 170 1.09 15.17 32.02
C ILE A 170 2.36 14.74 32.76
N LYS A 171 3.03 13.66 32.31
CA LYS A 171 4.29 13.20 32.91
C LYS A 171 5.41 14.23 32.73
N ILE A 172 5.53 14.79 31.52
CA ILE A 172 6.51 15.85 31.22
C ILE A 172 6.25 17.07 32.11
N MET A 173 5.01 17.55 32.18
CA MET A 173 4.63 18.70 33.00
C MET A 173 4.95 18.46 34.48
N LYS A 174 4.67 17.27 35.01
CA LYS A 174 5.05 16.91 36.39
C LYS A 174 6.56 16.93 36.59
N ALA A 175 7.33 16.39 35.64
CA ALA A 175 8.79 16.40 35.71
C ALA A 175 9.38 17.81 35.65
N LEU A 176 8.71 18.74 34.97
CA LEU A 176 9.05 20.17 34.95
C LEU A 176 8.54 20.95 36.18
N GLY A 177 7.92 20.29 37.15
CA GLY A 177 7.45 20.91 38.40
C GLY A 177 6.07 21.57 38.34
N PHE A 178 5.31 21.38 37.26
CA PHE A 178 3.96 21.94 37.17
C PHE A 178 2.97 21.19 38.07
N LYS A 179 2.14 21.95 38.80
CA LYS A 179 0.97 21.42 39.51
C LYS A 179 -0.16 21.18 38.52
N ILE A 180 -0.57 19.92 38.34
CA ILE A 180 -1.62 19.54 37.40
C ILE A 180 -2.98 19.65 38.10
N GLY A 181 -3.84 20.55 37.64
CA GLY A 181 -5.20 20.72 38.14
C GLY A 181 -6.20 19.72 37.54
N HIS A 182 -7.34 19.55 38.21
CA HIS A 182 -8.43 18.65 37.80
C HIS A 182 -8.88 18.89 36.34
N PHE A 183 -9.09 20.16 35.96
CA PHE A 183 -9.53 20.51 34.60
C PHE A 183 -8.53 20.12 33.51
N THR A 184 -7.22 20.21 33.79
CA THR A 184 -6.16 19.77 32.86
C THR A 184 -6.26 18.26 32.63
N VAL A 185 -6.39 17.49 33.71
CA VAL A 185 -6.54 16.02 33.63
C VAL A 185 -7.77 15.64 32.81
N THR A 186 -8.92 16.26 33.11
CA THR A 186 -10.18 16.00 32.39
C THR A 186 -10.08 16.36 30.90
N SER A 187 -9.45 17.48 30.57
CA SER A 187 -9.23 17.89 29.17
C SER A 187 -8.33 16.91 28.42
N VAL A 188 -7.23 16.47 29.04
CA VAL A 188 -6.30 15.49 28.47
C VAL A 188 -7.01 14.17 28.15
N PHE A 189 -7.82 13.65 29.08
CA PHE A 189 -8.58 12.42 28.83
C PHE A 189 -9.60 12.56 27.70
N LYS A 190 -10.35 13.68 27.66
CA LYS A 190 -11.28 13.97 26.55
C LYS A 190 -10.57 14.03 25.20
N ALA A 191 -9.42 14.72 25.13
CA ALA A 191 -8.63 14.81 23.92
C ALA A 191 -8.10 13.44 23.48
N ASN A 192 -7.62 12.61 24.41
CA ASN A 192 -7.11 11.28 24.08
C ASN A 192 -8.24 10.34 23.61
N TYR A 193 -9.41 10.39 24.24
CA TYR A 193 -10.59 9.65 23.81
C TYR A 193 -11.01 10.03 22.38
N ALA A 194 -11.10 11.33 22.08
CA ALA A 194 -11.42 11.82 20.74
C ALA A 194 -10.38 11.37 19.70
N ARG A 195 -9.09 11.39 20.06
CA ARG A 195 -8.00 10.90 19.19
C ARG A 195 -8.18 9.42 18.84
N ILE A 196 -8.41 8.56 19.83
CA ILE A 196 -8.60 7.12 19.63
C ILE A 196 -9.83 6.86 18.77
N LYS A 197 -10.97 7.48 19.10
CA LYS A 197 -12.21 7.37 18.32
C LYS A 197 -12.01 7.77 16.86
N ASN A 198 -11.32 8.88 16.61
CA ASN A 198 -11.01 9.33 15.25
C ASN A 198 -10.06 8.38 14.52
N ALA A 199 -9.08 7.80 15.21
CA ALA A 199 -8.18 6.81 14.64
C ALA A 199 -8.92 5.53 14.24
N GLU A 200 -9.84 5.05 15.07
CA GLU A 200 -10.70 3.90 14.76
C GLU A 200 -11.62 4.17 13.56
N ILE A 201 -12.26 5.34 13.51
CA ILE A 201 -13.10 5.74 12.36
C ILE A 201 -12.27 5.75 11.07
N LYS A 202 -11.08 6.35 11.10
CA LYS A 202 -10.18 6.36 9.95
C LYS A 202 -9.72 4.95 9.58
N SER A 203 -9.36 4.10 10.55
CA SER A 203 -9.01 2.70 10.30
C SER A 203 -10.13 1.95 9.54
N LYS A 204 -11.39 2.18 9.94
CA LYS A 204 -12.57 1.62 9.25
C LYS A 204 -12.68 2.10 7.80
N SER A 205 -12.35 3.36 7.48
CA SER A 205 -12.39 3.85 6.10
C SER A 205 -11.27 3.28 5.20
N TYR A 206 -10.19 2.76 5.79
CA TYR A 206 -9.13 2.03 5.08
C TYR A 206 -9.42 0.53 4.88
N THR A 207 -10.53 0.02 5.41
CA THR A 207 -10.97 -1.36 5.13
C THR A 207 -11.14 -1.59 3.63
N LEU A 208 -11.02 -2.85 3.19
CA LEU A 208 -11.17 -3.21 1.78
C LEU A 208 -12.55 -2.80 1.25
N GLU A 209 -13.59 -3.02 2.05
CA GLU A 209 -14.98 -2.71 1.73
C GLU A 209 -15.22 -1.21 1.58
N ALA A 210 -14.76 -0.40 2.54
CA ALA A 210 -14.89 1.05 2.46
C ALA A 210 -14.15 1.63 1.24
N ARG A 211 -12.95 1.12 0.92
CA ARG A 211 -12.20 1.52 -0.28
C ARG A 211 -12.91 1.11 -1.57
N ARG A 212 -13.47 -0.10 -1.64
CA ARG A 212 -14.28 -0.56 -2.79
C ARG A 212 -15.51 0.31 -2.96
N ALA A 213 -16.27 0.57 -1.89
CA ALA A 213 -17.44 1.45 -1.92
C ALA A 213 -17.08 2.87 -2.37
N SER A 214 -15.97 3.44 -1.89
CA SER A 214 -15.49 4.75 -2.31
C SER A 214 -15.12 4.80 -3.80
N ARG A 215 -14.41 3.77 -4.31
CA ARG A 215 -14.10 3.65 -5.74
C ARG A 215 -15.35 3.54 -6.60
N MET A 216 -16.33 2.73 -6.17
CA MET A 216 -17.62 2.60 -6.87
C MET A 216 -18.38 3.92 -6.89
N ARG A 217 -18.41 4.66 -5.77
CA ARG A 217 -19.02 6.01 -5.71
C ARG A 217 -18.32 6.99 -6.65
N LYS A 218 -16.98 7.02 -6.68
CA LYS A 218 -16.22 7.87 -7.61
C LYS A 218 -16.49 7.51 -9.07
N LYS A 219 -16.53 6.22 -9.40
CA LYS A 219 -16.85 5.76 -10.75
C LYS A 219 -18.25 6.20 -11.15
N LYS A 220 -19.26 5.97 -10.29
CA LYS A 220 -20.64 6.43 -10.51
C LYS A 220 -20.71 7.95 -10.69
N LYS A 221 -19.98 8.71 -9.88
CA LYS A 221 -19.92 10.17 -10.00
C LYS A 221 -19.33 10.61 -11.34
N ALA A 222 -18.20 10.04 -11.75
CA ALA A 222 -17.59 10.35 -13.04
C ALA A 222 -18.49 9.98 -14.23
N THR A 223 -19.24 8.86 -14.13
CA THR A 223 -20.22 8.49 -15.15
C THR A 223 -21.38 9.48 -15.20
N ASN A 224 -21.91 9.91 -14.04
CA ASN A 224 -22.96 10.93 -13.97
C ASN A 224 -22.48 12.30 -14.49
N GLU A 225 -21.26 12.71 -14.16
CA GLU A 225 -20.65 13.96 -14.66
C GLU A 225 -20.49 13.90 -16.18
N HIS A 226 -20.05 12.76 -16.74
CA HIS A 226 -19.98 12.57 -18.19
C HIS A 226 -21.36 12.60 -18.87
N PHE A 227 -22.38 12.01 -18.25
CA PHE A 227 -23.76 12.11 -18.76
C PHE A 227 -24.30 13.54 -18.69
N ALA A 228 -24.04 14.28 -17.62
CA ALA A 228 -24.43 15.68 -17.49
C ALA A 228 -23.74 16.59 -18.53
N GLU A 229 -22.46 16.33 -18.85
CA GLU A 229 -21.76 17.01 -19.94
C GLU A 229 -22.36 16.71 -21.32
N LEU A 230 -22.83 15.47 -21.55
CA LEU A 230 -23.52 15.08 -22.79
C LEU A 230 -24.94 15.67 -22.88
N GLU A 231 -25.65 15.76 -21.77
CA GLU A 231 -27.03 16.30 -21.70
C GLU A 231 -27.08 17.83 -21.87
N GLY A 232 -25.98 18.53 -21.59
CA GLY A 232 -25.91 20.00 -21.70
C GLY A 232 -26.73 20.72 -20.62
N PRO A 233 -26.88 22.05 -20.72
CA PRO A 233 -27.66 22.82 -19.74
C PRO A 233 -29.13 22.35 -19.76
N THR A 234 -29.55 21.73 -18.68
CA THR A 234 -30.94 21.31 -18.43
C THR A 234 -31.67 22.40 -17.65
N TYR A 235 -32.99 22.48 -17.85
CA TYR A 235 -33.85 23.47 -17.21
C TYR A 235 -33.75 23.37 -15.67
N GLU A 236 -33.49 24.50 -15.01
CA GLU A 236 -33.57 24.59 -13.55
C GLU A 236 -35.03 24.86 -13.15
N ALA A 237 -35.46 24.23 -12.05
CA ALA A 237 -36.78 24.45 -11.51
C ALA A 237 -36.91 25.90 -11.03
N GLY A 238 -37.70 26.72 -11.73
CA GLY A 238 -37.90 28.14 -11.46
C GLY A 238 -37.25 29.09 -12.48
N SER A 239 -36.67 28.58 -13.56
CA SER A 239 -36.14 29.40 -14.65
C SER A 239 -37.17 29.64 -15.75
N PHE A 240 -38.06 30.61 -15.53
CA PHE A 240 -38.81 31.37 -16.55
C PHE A 240 -38.96 32.80 -16.07
#